data_AF-A0A8T4V3G7-F1
#
_entry.id   AF-A0A8T4V3G7-F1
#
_cell.length_a   1.000
_cell.length_b   1.000
_cell.length_c   1.000
_cell.angle_alpha   90.00
_cell.angle_beta   90.00
_cell.angle_gamma   90.00
#
_symmetry.space_group_name_H-M   'P 1'
#
loop_
_entity.id
_entity.type
_entity.pdbx_description
1 polymer ?
#
loop_
_entity_poly.entity_id
_entity_poly.type
_entity_poly.pdbx_seq_one_letter_code
_entity_poly.pdbx_strand_id
1 'polypeptide(L)'
;MINYYRNSSSTGGKILRGILYVLLIGIVIGLGFLIVFAFKSGQAQSLAKDTNIALDNQNPVSGLSLWWDKINPMKMETYSSEIDDSEEYQDLGVEIVSFEPTQTVFFEDDSIQAFATVDAVSLSDEVSMLNFNCSLEDYYGESLVLPASRSYYKNTRVSPRCSFEGGKIGLGNTALNTKAMTFSVNFDFVNQAYYNIYVMRKDVYENLVFEKQEDPFDYYDVSDKNLNVMTNVVESRATPGPVNLGLGSVNSQPFFEGTDPNFLQVSLTRNSNNGNIKYVKNLTLKVTPEIVLSNDNKTCDFELYGEEFDEERGIKLYDLYRLTPYAFSERVNIGCTKEELNGTGLSVRSCMNDLKSNIQLQCLFTIPEFPEESVQSDEKVDFVLLSPIIATVDYVYEIERKINVDIRKSRILREEEEVEFVT
;
A
#
# COMPACT_ATOMS: atom_id res chain seq x y z
N MET A 1 54.57 13.22 10.83
CA MET A 1 55.31 12.13 11.50
C MET A 1 55.28 10.84 10.65
N ILE A 2 55.50 10.93 9.32
CA ILE A 2 55.39 9.79 8.37
C ILE A 2 56.69 9.57 7.54
N ASN A 3 57.66 10.47 7.58
CA ASN A 3 58.86 10.38 6.71
C ASN A 3 60.11 9.78 7.36
N TYR A 4 60.04 9.26 8.60
CA TYR A 4 61.24 8.78 9.31
C TYR A 4 61.51 7.26 9.22
N TYR A 5 60.78 6.52 8.39
CA TYR A 5 60.92 5.07 8.25
C TYR A 5 61.49 4.62 6.89
N ARG A 6 62.28 5.46 6.21
CA ARG A 6 62.68 5.15 4.82
C ARG A 6 64.04 4.46 4.62
N ASN A 7 64.99 4.43 5.56
CA ASN A 7 66.31 3.83 5.25
C ASN A 7 67.07 3.22 6.44
N SER A 8 66.44 2.30 7.18
CA SER A 8 67.20 1.31 7.95
C SER A 8 67.09 -0.03 7.23
N SER A 9 68.09 -0.35 6.39
CA SER A 9 68.29 -1.68 5.81
C SER A 9 68.86 -2.67 6.84
N SER A 10 68.53 -2.49 8.11
CA SER A 10 68.79 -3.48 9.15
C SER A 10 68.06 -4.76 8.79
N THR A 11 68.80 -5.87 8.76
CA THR A 11 68.29 -7.23 8.57
C THR A 11 67.08 -7.51 9.47
N GLY A 12 67.01 -6.88 10.65
CA GLY A 12 65.86 -6.97 11.57
C GLY A 12 64.57 -6.37 11.02
N GLY A 13 64.62 -5.30 10.22
CA GLY A 13 63.44 -4.69 9.60
C GLY A 13 62.81 -5.56 8.50
N LYS A 14 63.63 -6.35 7.79
CA LYS A 14 63.14 -7.32 6.80
C LYS A 14 62.46 -8.51 7.47
N ILE A 15 63.01 -8.99 8.59
CA ILE A 15 62.45 -10.09 9.39
C ILE A 15 61.09 -9.66 9.99
N LEU A 16 61.02 -8.46 10.59
CA LEU A 16 59.77 -7.97 11.19
C LEU A 16 58.65 -7.81 10.15
N ARG A 17 58.97 -7.31 8.94
CA ARG A 17 58.01 -7.24 7.83
C ARG A 17 57.55 -8.63 7.40
N GLY A 18 58.45 -9.61 7.32
CA GLY A 18 58.12 -11.00 7.03
C GLY A 18 57.12 -11.59 8.03
N ILE A 19 57.36 -11.39 9.33
CA ILE A 19 56.46 -11.85 10.40
C ILE A 19 55.09 -11.18 10.30
N LEU A 20 55.04 -9.86 10.05
CA LEU A 20 53.79 -9.12 9.88
C LEU A 20 52.98 -9.64 8.68
N TYR A 21 53.64 -9.92 7.55
CA TYR A 21 52.98 -10.50 6.38
C TYR A 21 52.41 -11.89 6.66
N VAL A 22 53.14 -12.75 7.37
CA VAL A 22 52.66 -14.08 7.76
C VAL A 22 51.46 -13.98 8.71
N LEU A 23 51.48 -13.06 9.67
CA LEU A 23 50.35 -12.81 10.56
C LEU A 23 49.12 -12.29 9.81
N LEU A 24 49.30 -11.35 8.87
CA LEU A 24 48.20 -10.85 8.03
C LEU A 24 47.60 -11.95 7.17
N ILE A 25 48.43 -12.77 6.52
CA ILE A 25 47.96 -13.93 5.75
C ILE A 25 47.23 -14.92 6.66
N GLY A 26 47.77 -15.19 7.86
CA GLY A 26 47.12 -16.05 8.85
C GLY A 26 45.75 -15.53 9.30
N ILE A 27 45.61 -14.21 9.51
CA ILE A 27 44.33 -13.58 9.85
C ILE A 27 43.35 -13.70 8.67
N VAL A 28 43.79 -13.44 7.43
CA VAL A 28 42.92 -13.55 6.24
C VAL A 28 42.46 -14.99 6.04
N ILE A 29 43.35 -15.98 6.20
CA ILE A 29 43.00 -17.41 6.12
C ILE A 29 42.06 -17.78 7.26
N GLY A 30 42.32 -17.32 8.49
CA GLY A 30 41.47 -17.57 9.65
C GLY A 30 40.06 -16.98 9.48
N LEU A 31 39.95 -15.75 8.98
CA LEU A 31 38.68 -15.12 8.64
C LEU A 31 37.97 -15.86 7.49
N GLY A 32 38.71 -16.28 6.46
CA GLY A 32 38.16 -17.09 5.37
C GLY A 32 37.58 -18.42 5.88
N PHE A 33 38.30 -19.08 6.79
CA PHE A 33 37.81 -20.32 7.43
C PHE A 33 36.57 -20.08 8.29
N LEU A 34 36.55 -19.00 9.11
CA LEU A 34 35.38 -18.62 9.90
C LEU A 34 34.17 -18.31 9.02
N ILE A 35 34.36 -17.63 7.89
CA ILE A 35 33.29 -17.36 6.93
C ILE A 35 32.76 -18.67 6.36
N VAL A 36 33.64 -19.57 5.85
CA VAL A 36 33.22 -20.88 5.33
C VAL A 36 32.51 -21.71 6.39
N PHE A 37 32.98 -21.69 7.64
CA PHE A 37 32.34 -22.38 8.76
C PHE A 37 30.97 -21.77 9.11
N ALA A 38 30.83 -20.45 9.12
CA ALA A 38 29.57 -19.75 9.35
C ALA A 38 28.54 -20.04 8.23
N PHE A 39 28.99 -20.16 6.98
CA PHE A 39 28.14 -20.58 5.85
C PHE A 39 27.75 -22.06 5.95
N LYS A 40 28.68 -22.97 6.28
CA LYS A 40 28.39 -24.40 6.44
C LYS A 40 27.48 -24.70 7.63
N SER A 41 27.59 -23.95 8.72
CA SER A 41 26.76 -24.10 9.91
C SER A 41 25.34 -23.54 9.74
N GLY A 42 25.06 -22.78 8.68
CA GLY A 42 23.76 -22.15 8.43
C GLY A 42 23.51 -20.85 9.21
N GLN A 43 24.37 -20.48 10.17
CA GLN A 43 24.19 -19.26 10.98
C GLN A 43 24.24 -17.98 10.15
N ALA A 44 25.10 -17.92 9.14
CA ALA A 44 25.18 -16.76 8.25
C ALA A 44 23.89 -16.58 7.42
N GLN A 45 23.23 -17.68 7.03
CA GLN A 45 21.96 -17.64 6.30
C GLN A 45 20.82 -17.17 7.19
N SER A 46 20.78 -17.67 8.43
CA SER A 46 19.82 -17.24 9.47
C SER A 46 19.90 -15.74 9.72
N LEU A 47 21.11 -15.21 10.00
CA LEU A 47 21.32 -13.77 10.23
C LEU A 47 20.95 -12.89 9.03
N ALA A 48 21.31 -13.32 7.82
CA ALA A 48 20.95 -12.60 6.60
C ALA A 48 19.42 -12.56 6.41
N LYS A 49 18.74 -13.65 6.76
CA LYS A 49 17.29 -13.77 6.63
C LYS A 49 16.53 -13.02 7.73
N ASP A 50 17.02 -13.02 8.96
CA ASP A 50 16.55 -12.14 10.04
C ASP A 50 16.66 -10.68 9.62
N THR A 51 17.77 -10.29 9.01
CA THR A 51 17.96 -8.92 8.52
C THR A 51 16.98 -8.60 7.39
N ASN A 52 16.78 -9.51 6.43
CA ASN A 52 15.84 -9.31 5.33
C ASN A 52 14.38 -9.25 5.80
N ILE A 53 13.96 -10.09 6.74
CA ILE A 53 12.60 -10.05 7.29
C ILE A 53 12.41 -8.85 8.19
N ALA A 54 13.42 -8.44 8.96
CA ALA A 54 13.37 -7.17 9.69
C ALA A 54 13.21 -5.99 8.72
N LEU A 55 13.85 -6.02 7.54
CA LEU A 55 13.70 -5.01 6.48
C LEU A 55 12.42 -5.15 5.64
N ASP A 56 11.77 -6.31 5.64
CA ASP A 56 10.46 -6.51 5.00
C ASP A 56 9.33 -6.12 5.97
N ASN A 57 9.51 -6.34 7.28
CA ASN A 57 8.58 -5.95 8.34
C ASN A 57 8.74 -4.47 8.73
N GLN A 58 9.93 -3.90 8.62
CA GLN A 58 10.16 -2.46 8.74
C GLN A 58 10.08 -1.85 7.34
N ASN A 59 9.29 -0.81 7.19
CA ASN A 59 9.22 -0.05 5.94
C ASN A 59 10.63 0.34 5.43
N PRO A 60 10.82 0.49 4.11
CA PRO A 60 12.11 0.89 3.54
C PRO A 60 12.61 2.14 4.24
N VAL A 61 13.79 2.03 4.84
CA VAL A 61 14.49 3.14 5.50
C VAL A 61 14.52 4.33 4.53
N SER A 62 13.90 5.43 4.94
CA SER A 62 13.61 6.64 4.16
C SER A 62 14.82 7.26 3.44
N GLY A 63 16.04 6.92 3.83
CA GLY A 63 17.27 7.47 3.24
C GLY A 63 17.53 7.09 1.78
N LEU A 64 17.11 5.90 1.33
CA LEU A 64 17.32 5.46 -0.06
C LEU A 64 16.13 5.81 -0.97
N SER A 65 14.89 5.80 -0.45
CA SER A 65 13.71 6.24 -1.19
C SER A 65 13.75 7.73 -1.51
N LEU A 66 14.25 8.58 -0.59
CA LEU A 66 14.44 10.02 -0.83
C LEU A 66 15.34 10.33 -2.04
N TRP A 67 16.32 9.47 -2.33
CA TRP A 67 17.16 9.63 -3.52
C TRP A 67 16.41 9.20 -4.78
N TRP A 68 15.78 8.03 -4.79
CA TRP A 68 14.98 7.53 -5.92
C TRP A 68 13.80 8.45 -6.29
N ASP A 69 13.15 9.00 -5.28
CA ASP A 69 12.05 9.97 -5.43
C ASP A 69 12.48 11.27 -6.12
N LYS A 70 13.76 11.62 -6.04
CA LYS A 70 14.33 12.83 -6.63
C LYS A 70 14.78 12.65 -8.08
N ILE A 71 14.95 11.41 -8.55
CA ILE A 71 15.42 11.06 -9.90
C ILE A 71 14.32 10.44 -10.76
N ASN A 72 13.11 10.22 -10.23
CA ASN A 72 11.98 9.72 -10.99
C ASN A 72 11.09 10.91 -11.45
N PRO A 73 11.23 11.42 -12.68
CA PRO A 73 10.47 12.57 -13.18
C PRO A 73 8.98 12.28 -13.44
N MET A 74 8.49 11.09 -13.07
CA MET A 74 7.11 10.64 -13.25
C MET A 74 6.35 10.49 -11.92
N LYS A 75 6.68 11.25 -10.88
CA LYS A 75 5.74 11.41 -9.76
C LYS A 75 4.57 12.28 -10.25
N MET A 76 3.56 11.63 -10.83
CA MET A 76 2.24 12.25 -10.98
C MET A 76 1.76 12.63 -9.58
N GLU A 77 1.34 13.88 -9.43
CA GLU A 77 0.83 14.42 -8.17
C GLU A 77 -0.26 13.47 -7.63
N THR A 78 -0.02 12.92 -6.44
CA THR A 78 -1.01 12.09 -5.76
C THR A 78 -1.97 13.04 -5.07
N TYR A 79 -3.24 12.98 -5.45
CA TYR A 79 -4.27 13.80 -4.80
C TYR A 79 -4.44 13.34 -3.36
N SER A 80 -4.21 14.25 -2.43
CA SER A 80 -4.51 14.06 -1.02
C SER A 80 -5.96 14.45 -0.77
N SER A 81 -6.70 13.56 -0.13
CA SER A 81 -7.90 13.97 0.60
C SER A 81 -7.53 14.34 2.02
N GLU A 82 -8.22 15.34 2.55
CA GLU A 82 -8.29 15.55 3.99
C GLU A 82 -9.07 14.37 4.59
N ILE A 83 -8.43 13.64 5.49
CA ILE A 83 -9.11 12.60 6.27
C ILE A 83 -9.94 13.33 7.32
N ASP A 84 -11.18 12.90 7.53
CA ASP A 84 -12.00 13.45 8.61
C ASP A 84 -11.36 13.12 9.97
N ASP A 85 -10.55 14.04 10.49
CA ASP A 85 -9.67 13.89 11.67
C ASP A 85 -10.44 14.08 12.99
N SER A 86 -11.61 13.45 13.13
CA SER A 86 -12.27 13.39 14.43
C SER A 86 -11.45 12.52 15.40
N GLU A 87 -11.31 12.95 16.67
CA GLU A 87 -10.57 12.21 17.72
C GLU A 87 -11.09 10.78 17.94
N GLU A 88 -12.29 10.45 17.44
CA GLU A 88 -12.90 9.12 17.52
C GLU A 88 -12.29 8.11 16.52
N TYR A 89 -11.44 8.56 15.58
CA TYR A 89 -11.10 7.79 14.35
C TYR A 89 -9.62 7.41 14.17
N GLN A 90 -8.74 7.64 15.16
CA GLN A 90 -7.29 7.49 14.97
C GLN A 90 -6.77 6.04 14.79
N ASP A 91 -7.55 5.01 15.16
CA ASP A 91 -7.09 3.61 15.17
C ASP A 91 -7.94 2.66 14.30
N LEU A 92 -8.60 3.17 13.26
CA LEU A 92 -9.50 2.35 12.43
C LEU A 92 -8.77 1.37 11.51
N GLY A 93 -9.27 0.14 11.46
CA GLY A 93 -8.74 -0.93 10.61
C GLY A 93 -8.39 -2.17 11.41
N VAL A 94 -7.43 -2.93 10.90
CA VAL A 94 -6.93 -4.16 11.52
C VAL A 94 -5.43 -4.01 11.72
N GLU A 95 -4.89 -4.54 12.81
CA GLU A 95 -3.46 -4.53 13.09
C GLU A 95 -3.01 -5.90 13.62
N ILE A 96 -1.86 -6.39 13.14
CA ILE A 96 -1.19 -7.57 13.71
C ILE A 96 -0.21 -7.09 14.80
N VAL A 97 -0.72 -6.99 16.04
CA VAL A 97 0.03 -6.54 17.23
C VAL A 97 1.25 -7.43 17.51
N SER A 98 1.08 -8.75 17.41
CA SER A 98 2.18 -9.71 17.57
C SER A 98 1.99 -10.93 16.66
N PHE A 99 3.10 -11.55 16.29
CA PHE A 99 3.13 -12.85 15.63
C PHE A 99 4.42 -13.54 16.06
N GLU A 100 4.31 -14.62 16.84
CA GLU A 100 5.45 -15.24 17.52
C GLU A 100 5.36 -16.77 17.45
N PRO A 101 6.47 -17.47 17.17
CA PRO A 101 6.48 -18.92 17.17
C PRO A 101 6.46 -19.45 18.61
N THR A 102 5.93 -20.66 18.81
CA THR A 102 5.89 -21.29 20.16
C THR A 102 7.28 -21.60 20.71
N GLN A 103 8.25 -21.76 19.82
CA GLN A 103 9.66 -21.96 20.12
C GLN A 103 10.51 -21.35 19.02
N THR A 104 11.75 -21.00 19.33
CA THR A 104 12.67 -20.40 18.35
C THR A 104 13.31 -21.42 17.41
N VAL A 105 13.43 -22.67 17.84
CA VAL A 105 14.06 -23.77 17.09
C VAL A 105 13.14 -24.99 17.08
N PHE A 106 12.89 -25.53 15.89
CA PHE A 106 12.10 -26.74 15.62
C PHE A 106 13.00 -27.85 15.05
N PHE A 107 12.54 -29.10 15.12
CA PHE A 107 13.15 -30.21 14.37
C PHE A 107 12.31 -30.57 13.14
N GLU A 108 12.93 -31.20 12.14
CA GLU A 108 12.33 -31.53 10.82
C GLU A 108 10.98 -32.27 10.89
N ASP A 109 10.74 -33.03 11.96
CA ASP A 109 9.52 -33.83 12.15
C ASP A 109 8.56 -33.22 13.19
N ASP A 110 8.94 -32.11 13.82
CA ASP A 110 8.10 -31.45 14.82
C ASP A 110 7.01 -30.60 14.16
N SER A 111 5.85 -30.52 14.82
CA SER A 111 4.84 -29.53 14.45
C SER A 111 5.36 -28.12 14.71
N ILE A 112 5.30 -27.27 13.69
CA ILE A 112 5.67 -25.85 13.79
C ILE A 112 4.42 -25.04 14.07
N GLN A 113 4.46 -24.23 15.13
CA GLN A 113 3.30 -23.48 15.60
C GLN A 113 3.68 -22.05 15.93
N ALA A 114 2.72 -21.14 15.73
CA ALA A 114 2.85 -19.75 16.11
C ALA A 114 1.50 -19.17 16.51
N PHE A 115 1.54 -18.13 17.33
CA PHE A 115 0.38 -17.37 17.76
C PHE A 115 0.49 -15.95 17.24
N ALA A 116 -0.60 -15.42 16.70
CA ALA A 116 -0.74 -14.00 16.40
C ALA A 116 -1.70 -13.34 17.39
N THR A 117 -1.55 -12.04 17.57
CA THR A 117 -2.56 -11.17 18.21
C THR A 117 -2.97 -10.13 17.19
N VAL A 118 -4.26 -10.09 16.89
CA VAL A 118 -4.85 -9.18 15.92
C VAL A 118 -5.86 -8.30 16.63
N ASP A 119 -5.69 -6.99 16.50
CA ASP A 119 -6.67 -5.99 16.93
C ASP A 119 -7.42 -5.48 15.70
N ALA A 120 -8.73 -5.31 15.84
CA ALA A 120 -9.59 -4.80 14.79
C ALA A 120 -10.55 -3.76 15.38
N VAL A 121 -10.63 -2.61 14.71
CA VAL A 121 -11.45 -1.44 15.04
C VAL A 121 -12.25 -1.07 13.81
N SER A 122 -13.58 -1.06 13.90
CA SER A 122 -14.51 -0.65 12.83
C SER A 122 -15.41 0.49 13.26
N LEU A 123 -15.71 1.40 12.33
CA LEU A 123 -16.77 2.41 12.48
C LEU A 123 -18.16 1.85 12.24
N SER A 124 -18.27 0.83 11.40
CA SER A 124 -19.56 0.28 11.02
C SER A 124 -20.12 -0.58 12.15
N ASP A 125 -21.43 -0.41 12.41
CA ASP A 125 -22.21 -1.35 13.21
C ASP A 125 -22.46 -2.68 12.44
N GLU A 126 -22.08 -2.75 11.17
CA GLU A 126 -22.12 -3.98 10.38
C GLU A 126 -21.00 -4.95 10.77
N VAL A 127 -21.33 -6.24 10.71
CA VAL A 127 -20.40 -7.31 11.07
C VAL A 127 -19.46 -7.56 9.89
N SER A 128 -18.18 -7.22 10.08
CA SER A 128 -17.11 -7.53 9.12
C SER A 128 -16.43 -8.86 9.47
N MET A 129 -15.80 -9.50 8.48
CA MET A 129 -15.13 -10.80 8.64
C MET A 129 -13.62 -10.66 8.48
N LEU A 130 -12.88 -11.11 9.50
CA LEU A 130 -11.44 -11.34 9.42
C LEU A 130 -11.21 -12.75 8.90
N ASN A 131 -10.36 -12.90 7.89
CA ASN A 131 -9.92 -14.19 7.37
C ASN A 131 -8.42 -14.31 7.61
N PHE A 132 -8.02 -15.33 8.35
CA PHE A 132 -6.64 -15.55 8.77
C PHE A 132 -6.00 -16.61 7.89
N ASN A 133 -4.76 -16.38 7.49
CA ASN A 133 -3.97 -17.32 6.71
C ASN A 133 -2.54 -17.41 7.25
N CYS A 134 -1.91 -18.57 7.07
CA CYS A 134 -0.52 -18.77 7.43
C CYS A 134 0.21 -19.55 6.33
N SER A 135 1.43 -19.15 6.02
CA SER A 135 2.31 -19.87 5.09
C SER A 135 3.70 -20.06 5.70
N LEU A 136 4.38 -21.12 5.28
CA LEU A 136 5.74 -21.43 5.68
C LEU A 136 6.56 -21.71 4.41
N GLU A 137 7.69 -21.04 4.30
CA GLU A 137 8.58 -21.20 3.15
C GLU A 137 9.08 -22.64 2.99
N ASP A 138 9.02 -23.15 1.76
CA ASP A 138 9.36 -24.53 1.39
C ASP A 138 8.54 -25.61 2.12
N TYR A 139 7.39 -25.25 2.69
CA TYR A 139 6.42 -26.20 3.20
C TYR A 139 5.35 -26.49 2.14
N TYR A 140 5.22 -27.76 1.78
CA TYR A 140 4.27 -28.22 0.76
C TYR A 140 2.99 -28.85 1.33
N GLY A 141 2.88 -28.92 2.66
CA GLY A 141 1.67 -29.40 3.33
C GLY A 141 0.61 -28.31 3.48
N GLU A 142 -0.54 -28.68 4.05
CA GLU A 142 -1.60 -27.72 4.40
C GLU A 142 -1.29 -27.05 5.74
N SER A 143 -1.50 -25.73 5.80
CA SER A 143 -1.44 -24.98 7.06
C SER A 143 -2.81 -25.01 7.74
N LEU A 144 -2.80 -25.19 9.06
CA LEU A 144 -4.01 -25.13 9.89
C LEU A 144 -4.04 -23.81 10.65
N VAL A 145 -5.09 -23.03 10.45
CA VAL A 145 -5.31 -21.74 11.14
C VAL A 145 -6.56 -21.83 12.00
N LEU A 146 -6.43 -21.58 13.30
CA LEU A 146 -7.53 -21.70 14.26
C LEU A 146 -7.69 -20.42 15.10
N PRO A 147 -8.83 -19.72 15.01
CA PRO A 147 -9.88 -19.89 13.99
C PRO A 147 -9.37 -19.46 12.61
N ALA A 148 -9.92 -20.01 11.53
CA ALA A 148 -9.60 -19.59 10.16
C ALA A 148 -10.26 -18.25 9.80
N SER A 149 -11.40 -17.95 10.42
CA SER A 149 -12.07 -16.65 10.29
C SER A 149 -12.76 -16.23 11.57
N ARG A 150 -12.99 -14.93 11.72
CA ARG A 150 -13.68 -14.36 12.88
C ARG A 150 -14.45 -13.11 12.47
N SER A 151 -15.73 -13.08 12.81
CA SER A 151 -16.54 -11.86 12.73
C SER A 151 -16.10 -10.86 13.80
N TYR A 152 -16.05 -9.58 13.46
CA TYR A 152 -15.78 -8.49 14.41
C TYR A 152 -16.80 -7.35 14.25
N TYR A 153 -17.01 -6.64 15.34
CA TYR A 153 -17.83 -5.43 15.42
C TYR A 153 -17.11 -4.46 16.36
N LYS A 154 -17.00 -3.19 15.99
CA LYS A 154 -16.27 -2.17 16.77
C LYS A 154 -14.86 -2.64 17.11
N ASN A 155 -14.59 -2.94 18.39
CA ASN A 155 -13.29 -3.33 18.91
C ASN A 155 -13.25 -4.83 19.21
N THR A 156 -12.40 -5.56 18.52
CA THR A 156 -12.20 -6.99 18.75
C THR A 156 -10.71 -7.33 18.75
N ARG A 157 -10.28 -8.08 19.77
CA ARG A 157 -8.97 -8.72 19.80
C ARG A 157 -9.13 -10.21 19.55
N VAL A 158 -8.37 -10.76 18.60
CA VAL A 158 -8.37 -12.18 18.24
C VAL A 158 -6.96 -12.73 18.34
N SER A 159 -6.82 -13.97 18.80
CA SER A 159 -5.53 -14.65 18.90
C SER A 159 -5.51 -15.93 18.05
N PRO A 160 -5.40 -15.83 16.71
CA PRO A 160 -5.35 -17.00 15.86
C PRO A 160 -4.03 -17.76 16.04
N ARG A 161 -4.12 -19.09 15.95
CA ARG A 161 -2.99 -20.01 16.00
C ARG A 161 -2.76 -20.59 14.60
N CYS A 162 -1.52 -20.51 14.14
CA CYS A 162 -1.03 -21.21 12.97
C CYS A 162 -0.38 -22.53 13.40
N SER A 163 -0.60 -23.59 12.63
CA SER A 163 0.05 -24.89 12.82
C SER A 163 0.41 -25.52 11.48
N PHE A 164 1.62 -26.04 11.37
CA PHE A 164 2.09 -26.88 10.27
C PHE A 164 2.45 -28.24 10.84
N GLU A 165 1.73 -29.28 10.42
CA GLU A 165 1.94 -30.64 10.93
C GLU A 165 3.02 -31.35 10.12
N GLY A 166 4.05 -31.86 10.80
CA GLY A 166 4.95 -32.97 10.42
C GLY A 166 5.39 -33.10 8.95
N GLY A 167 5.43 -32.01 8.20
CA GLY A 167 5.74 -32.03 6.77
C GLY A 167 7.24 -31.93 6.56
N LYS A 168 7.75 -32.69 5.59
CA LYS A 168 9.15 -32.62 5.17
C LYS A 168 9.45 -31.23 4.61
N ILE A 169 9.97 -30.35 5.44
CA ILE A 169 10.54 -29.09 5.00
C ILE A 169 11.88 -29.43 4.37
N GLY A 170 12.09 -29.06 3.12
CA GLY A 170 13.34 -29.37 2.42
C GLY A 170 14.54 -28.70 3.11
N LEU A 171 15.21 -29.40 4.03
CA LEU A 171 16.37 -28.86 4.75
C LEU A 171 17.66 -28.88 3.91
N GLY A 172 17.70 -29.62 2.80
CA GLY A 172 18.91 -29.79 2.00
C GLY A 172 20.05 -30.44 2.81
N ASN A 173 21.29 -30.05 2.56
CA ASN A 173 22.47 -30.60 3.26
C ASN A 173 22.89 -29.84 4.52
N THR A 174 22.18 -28.78 4.92
CA THR A 174 22.57 -27.98 6.10
C THR A 174 21.98 -28.54 7.40
N ALA A 175 22.69 -28.35 8.52
CA ALA A 175 22.23 -28.78 9.84
C ALA A 175 21.15 -27.86 10.44
N LEU A 176 21.09 -26.62 9.97
CA LEU A 176 20.15 -25.58 10.36
C LEU A 176 19.62 -24.90 9.09
N ASN A 177 18.31 -24.68 9.02
CA ASN A 177 17.68 -23.93 7.95
C ASN A 177 16.66 -22.98 8.55
N THR A 178 16.79 -21.69 8.28
CA THR A 178 15.86 -20.66 8.73
C THR A 178 14.82 -20.46 7.64
N LYS A 179 13.54 -20.59 7.99
CA LYS A 179 12.40 -20.41 7.08
C LYS A 179 11.57 -19.21 7.49
N ALA A 180 11.04 -18.50 6.49
CA ALA A 180 10.08 -17.45 6.73
C ALA A 180 8.71 -18.07 6.98
N MET A 181 8.10 -17.76 8.12
CA MET A 181 6.69 -18.02 8.39
C MET A 181 5.94 -16.70 8.23
N THR A 182 4.88 -16.70 7.44
CA THR A 182 4.05 -15.52 7.18
C THR A 182 2.67 -15.75 7.78
N PHE A 183 2.17 -14.77 8.51
CA PHE A 183 0.77 -14.70 8.93
C PHE A 183 0.12 -13.52 8.20
N SER A 184 -1.04 -13.76 7.59
CA SER A 184 -1.82 -12.70 6.97
C SER A 184 -3.25 -12.66 7.47
N VAL A 185 -3.80 -11.45 7.55
CA VAL A 185 -5.21 -11.21 7.82
C VAL A 185 -5.81 -10.42 6.67
N ASN A 186 -6.92 -10.94 6.15
CA ASN A 186 -7.70 -10.36 5.08
C ASN A 186 -9.05 -9.89 5.61
N PHE A 187 -9.48 -8.69 5.24
CA PHE A 187 -10.79 -8.16 5.62
C PHE A 187 -11.36 -7.24 4.54
N ASP A 188 -12.68 -7.16 4.52
CA ASP A 188 -13.44 -6.27 3.64
C ASP A 188 -13.52 -4.87 4.24
N PHE A 189 -13.37 -3.84 3.40
CA PHE A 189 -13.49 -2.45 3.83
C PHE A 189 -14.12 -1.59 2.75
N VAL A 190 -14.90 -0.60 3.17
CA VAL A 190 -15.52 0.39 2.29
C VAL A 190 -14.99 1.77 2.66
N ASN A 191 -14.51 2.52 1.67
CA ASN A 191 -14.13 3.92 1.85
C ASN A 191 -14.92 4.81 0.87
N GLN A 192 -15.32 6.00 1.31
CA GLN A 192 -15.98 7.00 0.50
C GLN A 192 -15.18 8.31 0.50
N ALA A 193 -15.22 9.01 -0.63
CA ALA A 193 -14.67 10.35 -0.75
C ALA A 193 -15.66 11.31 -1.42
N TYR A 194 -15.65 12.56 -0.98
CA TYR A 194 -16.57 13.61 -1.39
C TYR A 194 -15.77 14.77 -1.95
N TYR A 195 -16.15 15.24 -3.13
CA TYR A 195 -15.52 16.36 -3.81
C TYR A 195 -16.55 17.44 -4.14
N ASN A 196 -16.46 18.58 -3.46
CA ASN A 196 -17.32 19.73 -3.72
C ASN A 196 -16.96 20.37 -5.07
N ILE A 197 -17.99 20.74 -5.82
CA ILE A 197 -17.83 21.36 -7.13
C ILE A 197 -18.64 22.65 -7.19
N TYR A 198 -17.90 23.74 -7.40
CA TYR A 198 -18.41 25.07 -7.66
C TYR A 198 -18.42 25.31 -9.16
N VAL A 199 -19.57 25.75 -9.67
CA VAL A 199 -19.75 26.10 -11.07
C VAL A 199 -20.28 27.52 -11.21
N MET A 200 -19.92 28.15 -12.31
CA MET A 200 -20.30 29.51 -12.64
C MET A 200 -20.69 29.60 -14.11
N ARG A 201 -21.61 30.52 -14.44
CA ARG A 201 -21.85 30.83 -15.85
C ARG A 201 -20.61 31.42 -16.51
N LYS A 202 -20.39 31.08 -17.78
CA LYS A 202 -19.23 31.56 -18.53
C LYS A 202 -19.15 33.09 -18.60
N ASP A 203 -20.25 33.77 -18.90
CA ASP A 203 -20.28 35.24 -19.02
C ASP A 203 -20.03 35.94 -17.68
N VAL A 204 -20.55 35.38 -16.59
CA VAL A 204 -20.29 35.87 -15.22
C VAL A 204 -18.83 35.68 -14.86
N TYR A 205 -18.29 34.49 -15.11
CA TYR A 205 -16.88 34.17 -14.83
C TYR A 205 -15.94 35.10 -15.59
N GLU A 206 -16.21 35.30 -16.89
CA GLU A 206 -15.41 36.18 -17.72
C GLU A 206 -15.45 37.64 -17.24
N ASN A 207 -16.64 38.14 -16.86
CA ASN A 207 -16.77 39.48 -16.31
C ASN A 207 -16.02 39.64 -14.97
N LEU A 208 -16.17 38.68 -14.06
CA LEU A 208 -15.61 38.79 -12.72
C LEU A 208 -14.09 38.61 -12.72
N VAL A 209 -13.60 37.54 -13.35
CA VAL A 209 -12.19 37.15 -13.30
C VAL A 209 -11.35 37.96 -14.29
N PHE A 210 -11.83 38.18 -15.52
CA PHE A 210 -11.02 38.85 -16.54
C PHE A 210 -11.23 40.37 -16.58
N GLU A 211 -12.47 40.85 -16.45
CA GLU A 211 -12.75 42.29 -16.51
C GLU A 211 -12.54 42.99 -15.16
N LYS A 212 -13.05 42.42 -14.07
CA LYS A 212 -12.95 43.01 -12.72
C LYS A 212 -11.70 42.58 -11.95
N GLN A 213 -11.06 41.47 -12.34
CA GLN A 213 -9.91 40.89 -11.63
C GLN A 213 -10.23 40.57 -10.16
N GLU A 214 -11.46 40.12 -9.91
CA GLU A 214 -11.93 39.70 -8.59
C GLU A 214 -11.95 38.17 -8.50
N ASP A 215 -11.60 37.66 -7.32
CA ASP A 215 -11.68 36.23 -7.03
C ASP A 215 -13.15 35.82 -6.85
N PRO A 216 -13.64 34.78 -7.54
CA PRO A 216 -15.03 34.32 -7.40
C PRO A 216 -15.41 33.90 -5.98
N PHE A 217 -14.53 33.23 -5.24
CA PHE A 217 -14.84 32.75 -3.91
C PHE A 217 -14.90 33.89 -2.89
N ASP A 218 -14.01 34.88 -3.01
CA ASP A 218 -14.07 36.10 -2.20
C ASP A 218 -15.32 36.93 -2.54
N TYR A 219 -15.67 37.08 -3.83
CA TYR A 219 -16.84 37.86 -4.26
C TYR A 219 -18.16 37.29 -3.72
N TYR A 220 -18.28 35.97 -3.64
CA TYR A 220 -19.46 35.27 -3.13
C TYR A 220 -19.34 34.84 -1.66
N ASP A 221 -18.34 35.33 -0.91
CA ASP A 221 -18.10 35.02 0.51
C ASP A 221 -18.07 33.50 0.83
N VAL A 222 -17.47 32.69 -0.04
CA VAL A 222 -17.40 31.24 0.12
C VAL A 222 -16.39 30.86 1.19
N SER A 223 -16.84 30.14 2.22
CA SER A 223 -16.02 29.72 3.37
C SER A 223 -15.83 28.20 3.44
N ASP A 224 -15.43 27.59 2.32
CA ASP A 224 -15.08 26.17 2.27
C ASP A 224 -13.68 25.93 2.83
N LYS A 225 -13.59 25.11 3.88
CA LYS A 225 -12.31 24.78 4.52
C LYS A 225 -11.38 23.96 3.62
N ASN A 226 -11.94 23.26 2.63
CA ASN A 226 -11.18 22.42 1.71
C ASN A 226 -10.73 23.20 0.47
N LEU A 227 -11.14 24.46 0.32
CA LEU A 227 -10.70 25.31 -0.76
C LEU A 227 -9.33 25.90 -0.41
N ASN A 228 -8.34 25.61 -1.24
CA ASN A 228 -7.05 26.28 -1.17
C ASN A 228 -7.18 27.69 -1.75
N VAL A 229 -7.29 28.70 -0.89
CA VAL A 229 -7.46 30.12 -1.26
C VAL A 229 -6.35 30.70 -2.15
N MET A 230 -5.19 30.04 -2.27
CA MET A 230 -4.10 30.51 -3.13
C MET A 230 -4.18 29.95 -4.55
N THR A 231 -4.75 28.75 -4.71
CA THR A 231 -4.79 28.03 -5.99
C THR A 231 -6.20 27.84 -6.53
N ASN A 232 -7.22 28.13 -5.72
CA ASN A 232 -8.63 27.87 -5.99
C ASN A 232 -8.91 26.41 -6.31
N VAL A 233 -8.07 25.50 -5.82
CA VAL A 233 -8.27 24.06 -5.93
C VAL A 233 -8.96 23.58 -4.67
N VAL A 234 -10.05 22.85 -4.83
CA VAL A 234 -10.75 22.20 -3.73
C VAL A 234 -10.10 20.84 -3.48
N GLU A 235 -9.87 20.48 -2.22
CA GLU A 235 -9.46 19.15 -1.80
C GLU A 235 -10.71 18.29 -1.47
N SER A 236 -10.65 16.99 -1.73
CA SER A 236 -11.73 16.09 -1.29
C SER A 236 -11.59 15.76 0.19
N ARG A 237 -12.71 15.32 0.77
CA ARG A 237 -12.72 14.65 2.07
C ARG A 237 -12.95 13.18 1.90
N ALA A 238 -12.21 12.36 2.64
CA ALA A 238 -12.37 10.91 2.62
C ALA A 238 -12.73 10.37 4.00
N THR A 239 -13.51 9.28 4.03
CA THR A 239 -13.74 8.56 5.28
C THR A 239 -12.44 7.89 5.74
N PRO A 240 -12.19 7.84 7.06
CA PRO A 240 -11.00 7.19 7.59
C PRO A 240 -10.92 5.70 7.20
N GLY A 241 -9.71 5.23 6.87
CA GLY A 241 -9.51 3.83 6.52
C GLY A 241 -8.05 3.49 6.18
N PRO A 242 -7.75 2.19 5.94
CA PRO A 242 -6.39 1.72 5.66
C PRO A 242 -5.87 2.15 4.27
N VAL A 243 -6.79 2.58 3.39
CA VAL A 243 -6.52 3.20 2.10
C VAL A 243 -7.15 4.58 2.11
N ASN A 244 -6.42 5.60 1.67
CA ASN A 244 -6.94 6.92 1.38
C ASN A 244 -7.48 6.95 -0.06
N LEU A 245 -8.76 7.28 -0.20
CA LEU A 245 -9.43 7.46 -1.49
C LEU A 245 -9.45 8.95 -1.84
N GLY A 246 -8.57 9.35 -2.76
CA GLY A 246 -8.52 10.69 -3.30
C GLY A 246 -9.50 10.91 -4.44
N LEU A 247 -10.13 12.07 -4.47
CA LEU A 247 -11.01 12.52 -5.55
C LEU A 247 -10.77 14.02 -5.82
N GLY A 248 -10.62 14.44 -7.07
CA GLY A 248 -10.50 15.88 -7.35
C GLY A 248 -10.09 16.23 -8.75
N SER A 249 -9.80 17.51 -8.98
CA SER A 249 -9.29 18.05 -10.24
C SER A 249 -8.08 18.94 -9.95
N VAL A 250 -7.09 18.94 -10.85
CA VAL A 250 -5.96 19.90 -10.77
C VAL A 250 -6.38 21.31 -11.19
N ASN A 251 -7.52 21.44 -11.88
CA ASN A 251 -7.97 22.71 -12.41
C ASN A 251 -8.60 23.55 -11.28
N SER A 252 -8.27 24.85 -11.26
CA SER A 252 -8.88 25.81 -10.35
C SER A 252 -10.38 25.91 -10.59
N GLN A 253 -11.13 26.00 -9.50
CA GLN A 253 -12.57 26.25 -9.49
C GLN A 253 -12.86 27.76 -9.32
N PRO A 254 -14.11 28.23 -9.53
CA PRO A 254 -15.24 27.48 -10.08
C PRO A 254 -14.99 27.04 -11.52
N PHE A 255 -15.53 25.88 -11.89
CA PHE A 255 -15.63 25.52 -13.31
C PHE A 255 -16.71 26.37 -13.98
N PHE A 256 -16.64 26.54 -15.28
CA PHE A 256 -17.65 27.31 -16.01
C PHE A 256 -18.16 26.57 -17.24
N GLU A 257 -19.34 26.97 -17.68
CA GLU A 257 -20.04 26.32 -18.78
C GLU A 257 -19.26 26.38 -20.09
N GLY A 258 -19.37 25.33 -20.90
CA GLY A 258 -18.82 25.32 -22.26
C GLY A 258 -17.29 25.47 -22.31
N THR A 259 -16.58 25.14 -21.22
CA THR A 259 -15.12 25.10 -21.19
C THR A 259 -14.57 23.89 -21.90
N ASP A 260 -13.26 23.94 -22.17
CA ASP A 260 -12.50 22.74 -22.44
C ASP A 260 -12.70 21.69 -21.33
N PRO A 261 -12.60 20.39 -21.66
CA PRO A 261 -12.73 19.32 -20.68
C PRO A 261 -11.74 19.45 -19.53
N ASN A 262 -12.24 19.26 -18.31
CA ASN A 262 -11.45 19.20 -17.08
C ASN A 262 -11.13 17.74 -16.73
N PHE A 263 -10.07 17.51 -15.96
CA PHE A 263 -9.71 16.15 -15.50
C PHE A 263 -10.23 15.91 -14.08
N LEU A 264 -11.12 14.93 -13.94
CA LEU A 264 -11.43 14.31 -12.66
C LEU A 264 -10.42 13.19 -12.43
N GLN A 265 -9.73 13.20 -11.29
CA GLN A 265 -8.82 12.15 -10.87
C GLN A 265 -9.35 11.44 -9.63
N VAL A 266 -9.16 10.12 -9.61
CA VAL A 266 -9.49 9.24 -8.49
C VAL A 266 -8.23 8.48 -8.12
N SER A 267 -7.79 8.59 -6.87
CA SER A 267 -6.59 7.91 -6.39
C SER A 267 -6.93 6.95 -5.25
N LEU A 268 -6.28 5.79 -5.22
CA LEU A 268 -6.26 4.91 -4.05
C LEU A 268 -4.82 4.84 -3.58
N THR A 269 -4.55 5.44 -2.44
CA THR A 269 -3.22 5.47 -1.83
C THR A 269 -3.25 4.76 -0.49
N ARG A 270 -2.22 3.99 -0.19
CA ARG A 270 -2.11 3.31 1.11
C ARG A 270 -1.94 4.35 2.22
N ASN A 271 -2.83 4.32 3.21
CA ASN A 271 -2.77 5.20 4.39
C ASN A 271 -2.04 4.51 5.56
N SER A 272 -2.28 3.22 5.77
CA SER A 272 -1.66 2.47 6.87
C SER A 272 -0.31 1.85 6.48
N ASN A 273 0.62 1.83 7.42
CA ASN A 273 1.97 1.32 7.18
C ASN A 273 2.10 -0.21 7.11
N ASN A 274 1.02 -1.00 7.30
CA ASN A 274 1.15 -2.46 7.52
C ASN A 274 0.38 -3.39 6.55
N GLY A 275 -0.27 -2.92 5.49
CA GLY A 275 -0.94 -3.81 4.53
C GLY A 275 -1.06 -3.29 3.11
N ASN A 276 -1.72 -4.05 2.23
CA ASN A 276 -1.96 -3.66 0.85
C ASN A 276 -3.39 -4.00 0.43
N ILE A 277 -3.88 -3.30 -0.59
CA ILE A 277 -5.09 -3.70 -1.28
C ILE A 277 -4.80 -5.05 -1.96
N LYS A 278 -5.48 -6.10 -1.53
CA LYS A 278 -5.40 -7.41 -2.17
C LYS A 278 -6.07 -7.37 -3.53
N TYR A 279 -7.33 -6.91 -3.52
CA TYR A 279 -8.13 -6.60 -4.71
C TYR A 279 -9.26 -5.63 -4.37
N VAL A 280 -9.69 -4.85 -5.35
CA VAL A 280 -10.87 -3.99 -5.32
C VAL A 280 -12.06 -4.76 -5.88
N LYS A 281 -13.13 -4.88 -5.10
CA LYS A 281 -14.40 -5.49 -5.54
C LYS A 281 -15.16 -4.53 -6.44
N ASN A 282 -15.24 -3.27 -6.03
CA ASN A 282 -15.97 -2.24 -6.75
C ASN A 282 -15.38 -0.86 -6.48
N LEU A 283 -15.42 0.01 -7.48
CA LEU A 283 -15.13 1.44 -7.35
C LEU A 283 -16.14 2.18 -8.24
N THR A 284 -16.99 2.97 -7.61
CA THR A 284 -18.08 3.70 -8.27
C THR A 284 -17.99 5.19 -8.00
N LEU A 285 -18.48 5.98 -8.95
CA LEU A 285 -18.69 7.42 -8.80
C LEU A 285 -20.19 7.73 -8.89
N LYS A 286 -20.66 8.61 -8.01
CA LYS A 286 -21.94 9.32 -8.15
C LYS A 286 -21.63 10.74 -8.60
N VAL A 287 -22.16 11.14 -9.75
CA VAL A 287 -21.89 12.44 -10.37
C VAL A 287 -23.22 13.14 -10.60
N THR A 288 -23.31 14.40 -10.23
CA THR A 288 -24.53 15.21 -10.42
C THR A 288 -24.82 15.39 -11.93
N PRO A 289 -26.08 15.42 -12.39
CA PRO A 289 -26.42 15.47 -13.82
C PRO A 289 -25.92 16.73 -14.56
N GLU A 290 -25.56 17.78 -13.83
CA GLU A 290 -24.93 18.99 -14.36
C GLU A 290 -23.46 18.78 -14.78
N ILE A 291 -22.89 17.59 -14.52
CA ILE A 291 -21.52 17.24 -14.90
C ILE A 291 -21.57 16.05 -15.84
N VAL A 292 -20.99 16.20 -17.02
CA VAL A 292 -20.93 15.13 -18.02
C VAL A 292 -19.53 14.56 -18.07
N LEU A 293 -19.38 13.29 -17.68
CA LEU A 293 -18.15 12.53 -17.86
C LEU A 293 -18.00 12.05 -19.32
N SER A 294 -16.77 12.02 -19.83
CA SER A 294 -16.45 11.53 -21.18
C SER A 294 -16.76 10.04 -21.31
N ASN A 295 -17.40 9.65 -22.41
CA ASN A 295 -17.66 8.24 -22.74
C ASN A 295 -16.49 7.57 -23.48
N ASP A 296 -15.41 8.29 -23.81
CA ASP A 296 -14.23 7.72 -24.45
C ASP A 296 -13.32 7.05 -23.41
N ASN A 297 -13.19 5.73 -23.53
CA ASN A 297 -12.39 4.83 -22.71
C ASN A 297 -10.89 5.17 -22.69
N LYS A 298 -10.39 5.99 -23.62
CA LYS A 298 -9.02 6.52 -23.58
C LYS A 298 -8.86 7.70 -22.62
N THR A 299 -9.95 8.39 -22.36
CA THR A 299 -10.00 9.60 -21.54
C THR A 299 -10.77 9.43 -20.25
N CYS A 300 -11.44 8.30 -20.07
CA CYS A 300 -12.21 7.97 -18.89
C CYS A 300 -12.04 6.50 -18.52
N ASP A 301 -11.60 6.26 -17.29
CA ASP A 301 -11.50 4.93 -16.69
C ASP A 301 -12.87 4.40 -16.21
N PHE A 302 -13.91 5.22 -16.32
CA PHE A 302 -15.26 4.94 -15.82
C PHE A 302 -16.29 4.90 -16.97
N GLU A 303 -17.33 4.10 -16.80
CA GLU A 303 -18.48 4.01 -17.70
C GLU A 303 -19.79 4.18 -16.92
N LEU A 304 -20.76 4.84 -17.54
CA LEU A 304 -22.12 5.00 -16.99
C LEU A 304 -22.80 3.63 -16.91
N TYR A 305 -23.37 3.29 -15.76
CA TYR A 305 -24.10 2.02 -15.58
C TYR A 305 -25.50 2.17 -14.99
N GLY A 306 -25.86 3.36 -14.49
CA GLY A 306 -27.17 3.60 -13.92
C GLY A 306 -27.38 5.06 -13.55
N GLU A 307 -28.56 5.33 -13.00
CA GLU A 307 -29.01 6.65 -12.57
C GLU A 307 -29.73 6.49 -11.22
N GLU A 308 -29.59 7.46 -10.33
CA GLU A 308 -30.26 7.53 -9.03
C GLU A 308 -31.27 8.67 -9.02
N PHE A 309 -32.49 8.38 -8.57
CA PHE A 309 -33.61 9.33 -8.57
C PHE A 309 -34.15 9.52 -7.15
N ASP A 310 -34.60 10.74 -6.86
CA ASP A 310 -35.54 11.00 -5.78
C ASP A 310 -36.92 10.51 -6.25
N GLU A 311 -37.35 9.35 -5.76
CA GLU A 311 -38.61 8.72 -6.18
C GLU A 311 -39.84 9.60 -5.87
N GLU A 312 -39.80 10.40 -4.81
CA GLU A 312 -40.92 11.26 -4.42
C GLU A 312 -41.07 12.45 -5.36
N ARG A 313 -39.94 13.01 -5.81
CA ARG A 313 -39.92 14.20 -6.68
C ARG A 313 -39.81 13.85 -8.17
N GLY A 314 -39.42 12.62 -8.50
CA GLY A 314 -39.11 12.20 -9.87
C GLY A 314 -37.90 12.94 -10.46
N ILE A 315 -36.98 13.41 -9.62
CA ILE A 315 -35.81 14.20 -10.03
C ILE A 315 -34.57 13.29 -10.01
N LYS A 316 -33.78 13.32 -11.07
CA LYS A 316 -32.49 12.64 -11.12
C LYS A 316 -31.50 13.33 -10.18
N LEU A 317 -30.95 12.57 -9.24
CA LEU A 317 -29.96 13.06 -8.29
C LEU A 317 -28.53 12.84 -8.80
N TYR A 318 -28.26 11.65 -9.33
CA TYR A 318 -26.92 11.27 -9.77
C TYR A 318 -26.93 10.38 -11.00
N ASP A 319 -25.92 10.55 -11.84
CA ASP A 319 -25.39 9.54 -12.74
C ASP A 319 -24.43 8.61 -11.99
N LEU A 320 -24.59 7.31 -12.17
CA LEU A 320 -23.80 6.27 -11.51
C LEU A 320 -22.80 5.69 -12.49
N TYR A 321 -21.52 5.82 -12.15
CA TYR A 321 -20.39 5.33 -12.94
C TYR A 321 -19.62 4.24 -12.22
N ARG A 322 -19.13 3.26 -12.99
CA ARG A 322 -18.28 2.17 -12.49
C ARG A 322 -17.02 2.09 -13.34
N LEU A 323 -16.01 1.37 -12.87
CA LEU A 323 -14.83 1.11 -13.68
C LEU A 323 -15.17 0.41 -15.00
N THR A 324 -14.54 0.85 -16.08
CA THR A 324 -14.51 0.08 -17.32
C THR A 324 -13.86 -1.29 -17.08
N PRO A 325 -14.20 -2.33 -17.85
CA PRO A 325 -13.56 -3.65 -17.70
C PRO A 325 -12.02 -3.60 -17.78
N TYR A 326 -11.49 -2.75 -18.65
CA TYR A 326 -10.04 -2.54 -18.80
C TYR A 326 -9.41 -1.90 -17.56
N ALA A 327 -9.98 -0.80 -17.06
CA ALA A 327 -9.47 -0.16 -15.84
C ALA A 327 -9.56 -1.13 -14.65
N PHE A 328 -10.65 -1.89 -14.55
CA PHE A 328 -10.85 -2.86 -13.49
C PHE A 328 -9.77 -3.97 -13.48
N SER A 329 -9.51 -4.64 -14.61
CA SER A 329 -8.55 -5.75 -14.65
C SER A 329 -7.09 -5.31 -14.77
N GLU A 330 -6.81 -4.31 -15.62
CA GLU A 330 -5.43 -3.98 -16.02
C GLU A 330 -4.80 -2.87 -15.17
N ARG A 331 -5.61 -2.06 -14.48
CA ARG A 331 -5.10 -0.95 -13.65
C ARG A 331 -5.32 -1.17 -12.16
N VAL A 332 -6.55 -1.51 -11.79
CA VAL A 332 -6.94 -1.60 -10.37
C VAL A 332 -6.62 -2.97 -9.77
N ASN A 333 -6.95 -4.05 -10.48
CA ASN A 333 -6.76 -5.42 -10.00
C ASN A 333 -5.64 -6.16 -10.74
N ILE A 334 -4.56 -5.45 -11.11
CA ILE A 334 -3.43 -6.07 -11.77
C ILE A 334 -2.82 -7.18 -10.91
N GLY A 335 -2.60 -8.34 -11.53
CA GLY A 335 -1.93 -9.47 -10.89
C GLY A 335 -0.43 -9.22 -10.72
N CYS A 336 0.06 -9.35 -9.49
CA CYS A 336 1.49 -9.19 -9.18
C CYS A 336 2.20 -10.53 -8.91
N THR A 337 1.67 -11.66 -9.42
CA THR A 337 2.36 -12.94 -9.29
C THR A 337 3.56 -13.03 -10.24
N LYS A 338 4.50 -13.93 -9.94
CA LYS A 338 5.69 -14.09 -10.77
C LYS A 338 5.33 -14.57 -12.19
N GLU A 339 4.28 -15.36 -12.29
CA GLU A 339 3.72 -15.89 -13.53
C GLU A 339 3.12 -14.76 -14.38
N GLU A 340 2.33 -13.88 -13.77
CA GLU A 340 1.70 -12.74 -14.44
C GLU A 340 2.71 -11.67 -14.86
N LEU A 341 3.78 -11.49 -14.07
CA LEU A 341 4.82 -10.51 -14.37
C LEU A 341 5.89 -11.03 -15.34
N ASN A 342 5.85 -12.30 -15.74
CA ASN A 342 6.85 -12.87 -16.62
C ASN A 342 6.87 -12.16 -17.98
N GLY A 343 8.03 -11.60 -18.36
CA GLY A 343 8.20 -10.85 -19.60
C GLY A 343 7.90 -9.34 -19.52
N THR A 344 7.34 -8.85 -18.40
CA THR A 344 7.12 -7.40 -18.17
C THR A 344 8.40 -6.67 -17.76
N GLY A 345 9.38 -7.39 -17.22
CA GLY A 345 10.59 -6.82 -16.62
C GLY A 345 10.36 -6.25 -15.21
N LEU A 346 9.13 -6.28 -14.68
CA LEU A 346 8.81 -5.86 -13.33
C LEU A 346 9.04 -6.99 -12.33
N SER A 347 9.57 -6.63 -11.16
CA SER A 347 9.61 -7.54 -10.01
C SER A 347 8.26 -7.54 -9.28
N VAL A 348 7.93 -8.63 -8.57
CA VAL A 348 6.74 -8.69 -7.70
C VAL A 348 6.70 -7.49 -6.73
N ARG A 349 7.85 -7.15 -6.15
CA ARG A 349 8.00 -6.00 -5.24
C ARG A 349 7.69 -4.67 -5.93
N SER A 350 8.19 -4.47 -7.15
CA SER A 350 7.90 -3.28 -7.95
C SER A 350 6.42 -3.20 -8.33
N CYS A 351 5.81 -4.31 -8.76
CA CYS A 351 4.37 -4.33 -9.05
C CYS A 351 3.53 -3.94 -7.82
N MET A 352 3.83 -4.51 -6.66
CA MET A 352 3.11 -4.21 -5.43
C MET A 352 3.28 -2.74 -4.99
N ASN A 353 4.49 -2.19 -5.11
CA ASN A 353 4.83 -0.84 -4.63
C ASN A 353 4.56 0.29 -5.64
N ASP A 354 4.56 -0.02 -6.94
CA ASP A 354 4.44 0.99 -7.98
C ASP A 354 3.03 1.00 -8.57
N LEU A 355 2.34 -0.16 -8.61
CA LEU A 355 1.04 -0.30 -9.26
C LEU A 355 -0.11 -0.51 -8.27
N LYS A 356 0.09 -1.30 -7.20
CA LYS A 356 -0.99 -1.59 -6.22
C LYS A 356 -1.11 -0.60 -5.07
N SER A 357 -0.02 0.05 -4.65
CA SER A 357 -0.07 1.00 -3.53
C SER A 357 -0.45 2.42 -3.92
N ASN A 358 -0.47 2.74 -5.21
CA ASN A 358 -0.88 4.03 -5.74
C ASN A 358 -1.62 3.83 -7.07
N ILE A 359 -2.91 3.51 -6.96
CA ILE A 359 -3.77 3.37 -8.14
C ILE A 359 -4.26 4.78 -8.49
N GLN A 360 -4.01 5.21 -9.71
CA GLN A 360 -4.51 6.48 -10.24
C GLN A 360 -5.43 6.21 -11.42
N LEU A 361 -6.59 6.84 -11.41
CA LEU A 361 -7.62 6.75 -12.43
C LEU A 361 -8.04 8.17 -12.79
N GLN A 362 -8.49 8.34 -14.03
CA GLN A 362 -8.86 9.65 -14.54
C GLN A 362 -10.11 9.58 -15.41
N CYS A 363 -10.83 10.68 -15.47
CA CYS A 363 -11.92 10.90 -16.40
C CYS A 363 -12.00 12.36 -16.81
N LEU A 364 -12.12 12.62 -18.11
CA LEU A 364 -12.49 13.95 -18.58
C LEU A 364 -13.94 14.26 -18.24
N PHE A 365 -14.22 15.48 -17.82
CA PHE A 365 -15.58 15.97 -17.61
C PHE A 365 -15.77 17.38 -18.15
N THR A 366 -17.01 17.71 -18.47
CA THR A 366 -17.43 19.04 -18.94
C THR A 366 -18.64 19.52 -18.18
N ILE A 367 -18.76 20.84 -18.03
CA ILE A 367 -19.99 21.50 -17.56
C ILE A 367 -20.77 21.95 -18.80
N PRO A 368 -21.91 21.33 -19.12
CA PRO A 368 -22.75 21.75 -20.23
C PRO A 368 -23.34 23.14 -19.95
N GLU A 369 -23.78 23.83 -21.00
CA GLU A 369 -24.47 25.11 -20.84
C GLU A 369 -25.78 24.92 -20.06
N PHE A 370 -26.04 25.78 -19.09
CA PHE A 370 -27.29 25.73 -18.33
C PHE A 370 -28.45 26.09 -19.26
N PRO A 371 -29.59 25.37 -19.20
CA PRO A 371 -30.72 25.66 -20.06
C PRO A 371 -31.23 27.08 -19.79
N GLU A 372 -31.36 27.90 -20.84
CA GLU A 372 -31.86 29.29 -20.74
C GLU A 372 -33.23 29.39 -20.04
N GLU A 373 -34.03 28.32 -20.09
CA GLU A 373 -35.36 28.26 -19.47
C GLU A 373 -35.32 28.12 -17.94
N SER A 374 -34.20 27.69 -17.35
CA SER A 374 -33.98 27.70 -15.89
C SER A 374 -33.83 29.12 -15.32
N VAL A 375 -33.71 30.13 -16.19
CA VAL A 375 -33.50 31.55 -15.87
C VAL A 375 -34.82 32.32 -15.67
N GLN A 376 -35.97 31.63 -15.60
CA GLN A 376 -37.29 32.29 -15.43
C GLN A 376 -37.67 32.63 -13.97
N SER A 377 -36.86 32.25 -12.98
CA SER A 377 -36.94 32.83 -11.64
C SER A 377 -35.96 34.01 -11.54
N ASP A 378 -36.40 35.15 -11.01
CA ASP A 378 -35.62 36.39 -10.84
C ASP A 378 -34.30 36.25 -10.02
N GLU A 379 -33.98 35.05 -9.54
CA GLU A 379 -32.64 34.67 -9.07
C GLU A 379 -31.88 33.98 -10.21
N LYS A 380 -31.15 34.78 -11.00
CA LYS A 380 -30.03 34.25 -11.77
C LYS A 380 -29.02 33.71 -10.77
N VAL A 381 -28.92 32.39 -10.67
CA VAL A 381 -27.89 31.77 -9.82
C VAL A 381 -26.58 31.79 -10.59
N ASP A 382 -25.86 32.90 -10.44
CA ASP A 382 -24.62 33.18 -11.15
C ASP A 382 -23.47 32.27 -10.68
N PHE A 383 -23.52 31.79 -9.42
CA PHE A 383 -22.55 30.89 -8.78
C PHE A 383 -23.27 29.79 -8.00
N VAL A 384 -22.97 28.53 -8.30
CA VAL A 384 -23.67 27.37 -7.74
C VAL A 384 -22.67 26.40 -7.11
N LEU A 385 -22.93 26.01 -5.87
CA LEU A 385 -22.35 24.78 -5.29
C LEU A 385 -23.23 23.61 -5.73
N LEU A 386 -22.68 22.73 -6.57
CA LEU A 386 -23.37 21.50 -6.97
C LEU A 386 -23.30 20.46 -5.85
N SER A 387 -24.18 19.45 -5.97
CA SER A 387 -24.04 18.22 -5.19
C SER A 387 -22.63 17.63 -5.40
N PRO A 388 -21.94 17.18 -4.35
CA PRO A 388 -20.58 16.70 -4.47
C PRO A 388 -20.51 15.45 -5.35
N ILE A 389 -19.39 15.28 -6.06
CA ILE A 389 -19.07 13.97 -6.63
C ILE A 389 -18.69 13.05 -5.48
N ILE A 390 -19.26 11.85 -5.46
CA ILE A 390 -19.02 10.85 -4.42
C ILE A 390 -18.32 9.65 -5.04
N ALA A 391 -17.11 9.36 -4.59
CA ALA A 391 -16.44 8.10 -4.90
C ALA A 391 -16.68 7.10 -3.78
N THR A 392 -16.93 5.83 -4.11
CA THR A 392 -17.06 4.73 -3.14
C THR A 392 -16.25 3.54 -3.63
N VAL A 393 -15.36 3.04 -2.78
CA VAL A 393 -14.54 1.85 -3.04
C VAL A 393 -14.86 0.76 -2.03
N ASP A 394 -15.11 -0.45 -2.52
CA ASP A 394 -15.21 -1.69 -1.73
C ASP A 394 -14.01 -2.58 -2.12
N TYR A 395 -13.22 -2.99 -1.14
CA TYR A 395 -11.97 -3.72 -1.37
C TYR A 395 -11.67 -4.70 -0.25
N VAL A 396 -10.80 -5.66 -0.57
CA VAL A 396 -10.18 -6.56 0.40
C VAL A 396 -8.78 -6.07 0.70
N TYR A 397 -8.52 -5.80 1.96
CA TYR A 397 -7.21 -5.39 2.44
C TYR A 397 -6.50 -6.58 3.10
N GLU A 398 -5.21 -6.73 2.83
CA GLU A 398 -4.36 -7.77 3.39
C GLU A 398 -3.22 -7.14 4.20
N ILE A 399 -3.08 -7.58 5.45
CA ILE A 399 -1.98 -7.21 6.33
C ILE A 399 -1.17 -8.47 6.57
N GLU A 400 0.14 -8.38 6.41
CA GLU A 400 1.04 -9.52 6.57
C GLU A 400 2.11 -9.21 7.62
N ARG A 401 2.50 -10.24 8.38
CA ARG A 401 3.65 -10.19 9.27
C ARG A 401 4.47 -11.46 9.10
N LYS A 402 5.79 -11.29 8.96
CA LYS A 402 6.73 -12.40 8.79
C LYS A 402 7.57 -12.59 10.05
N ILE A 403 7.87 -13.84 10.37
CA ILE A 403 8.86 -14.22 11.38
C ILE A 403 9.78 -15.28 10.82
N ASN A 404 10.94 -15.44 11.47
CA ASN A 404 11.83 -16.56 11.20
C ASN A 404 11.57 -17.71 12.16
N VAL A 405 11.63 -18.91 11.60
CA VAL A 405 11.66 -20.15 12.37
C VAL A 405 12.90 -20.94 11.96
N ASP A 406 13.71 -21.29 12.95
CA ASP A 406 14.88 -22.13 12.74
C ASP A 406 14.48 -23.60 12.80
N ILE A 407 14.88 -24.37 11.80
CA ILE A 407 14.58 -25.80 11.73
C ILE A 407 15.88 -26.59 11.64
N ARG A 408 16.03 -27.56 12.54
CA ARG A 408 17.20 -28.44 12.62
C ARG A 408 16.87 -29.83 12.10
N LYS A 409 17.86 -30.49 11.50
CA LYS A 409 17.78 -31.93 11.19
C LYS A 409 17.58 -32.73 12.47
N SER A 410 16.85 -33.84 12.35
CA SER A 410 16.44 -34.65 13.50
C SER A 410 17.64 -35.10 14.36
N ARG A 411 17.35 -35.30 15.66
CA ARG A 411 18.34 -35.53 16.72
C ARG A 411 19.18 -36.82 16.55
N ILE A 412 18.72 -37.75 15.72
CA ILE A 412 19.24 -39.13 15.63
C ILE A 412 20.58 -39.21 14.89
N LEU A 413 20.87 -38.29 13.95
CA LEU A 413 22.13 -38.32 13.19
C LEU A 413 23.36 -37.83 13.98
N ARG A 414 23.16 -37.18 15.13
CA ARG A 414 24.27 -36.64 15.93
C ARG A 414 24.95 -37.71 16.79
N GLU A 415 24.23 -38.76 17.18
CA GLU A 415 24.84 -39.90 17.88
C GLU A 415 25.69 -40.77 16.94
N GLU A 416 25.40 -40.79 15.63
CA GLU A 416 26.24 -41.53 14.66
C GLU A 416 27.48 -40.72 14.22
N GLU A 417 27.38 -39.40 14.03
CA GLU A 417 28.55 -38.56 13.70
C GLU A 417 29.55 -38.42 14.87
N GLU A 418 29.09 -38.40 16.13
CA GLU A 418 29.99 -38.39 17.29
C GLU A 418 30.69 -39.74 17.50
N VAL A 419 30.13 -40.85 16.98
CA VAL A 419 30.79 -42.17 17.03
C VAL A 419 31.85 -42.31 15.93
N GLU A 420 31.64 -41.75 14.73
CA GLU A 420 32.64 -41.78 13.65
C GLU A 420 33.86 -40.87 13.89
N PHE A 421 33.72 -39.78 14.65
CA PHE A 421 34.86 -38.89 14.97
C PHE A 421 35.72 -39.35 16.15
N VAL A 422 35.31 -40.40 16.86
CA VAL A 422 36.05 -40.96 18.02
C VAL A 422 36.73 -42.30 17.67
N THR A 423 36.60 -42.77 16.43
CA THR A 423 37.39 -43.88 15.84
C THR A 423 38.35 -43.35 14.78
#